data_AF-A0A345PEY0-F1
#
_entry.id   AF-A0A345PEY0-F1
#
_cell.length_a   1.000
_cell.length_b   1.000
_cell.length_c   1.000
_cell.angle_alpha   90.00
_cell.angle_beta   90.00
_cell.angle_gamma   90.00
#
_symmetry.space_group_name_H-M   'P 1'
#
loop_
_entity.id
_entity.type
_entity.pdbx_description
1 polymer ?
#
loop_
_entity_poly.entity_id
_entity_poly.type
_entity_poly.pdbx_seq_one_letter_code
_entity_poly.pdbx_strand_id
1 'polypeptide(L)'
;MPNCQKCGQHWSWLQTLKVNFKFDGMECQNCCEKQYVTSKSKKKLNRISYLPVILILLLLFDLSLQITIGIIIAVSILLIGLYPFLIKLTSEDEGVF
;
A
#
# COMPACT_ATOMS: atom_id res chain seq x y z
N MET A 1 2.18 -8.18 7.48
CA MET A 1 3.53 -7.68 7.17
C MET A 1 4.16 -8.61 6.15
N PRO A 2 4.80 -8.10 5.10
CA PRO A 2 5.49 -8.93 4.13
C PRO A 2 6.83 -9.41 4.67
N ASN A 3 7.26 -10.57 4.18
CA ASN A 3 8.59 -11.12 4.45
C ASN A 3 9.50 -10.82 3.26
N CYS A 4 10.77 -10.54 3.53
CA CYS A 4 11.79 -10.46 2.49
C CYS A 4 11.86 -11.80 1.75
N GLN A 5 11.84 -11.79 0.41
CA GLN A 5 11.87 -13.04 -0.35
C GLN A 5 13.19 -13.81 -0.22
N LYS A 6 14.31 -13.11 -0.02
CA LYS A 6 15.63 -13.75 0.03
C LYS A 6 15.99 -14.27 1.42
N CYS A 7 15.72 -13.49 2.47
CA CYS A 7 16.15 -13.83 3.84
C CYS A 7 15.00 -14.18 4.79
N GLY A 8 13.75 -14.07 4.35
CA GLY A 8 12.58 -14.33 5.20
C GLY A 8 12.33 -13.31 6.30
N GLN A 9 13.18 -12.27 6.42
CA GLN A 9 13.05 -11.27 7.48
C GLN A 9 11.72 -10.53 7.36
N HIS A 10 11.00 -10.43 8.48
CA HIS A 10 9.78 -9.65 8.58
C HIS A 10 10.08 -8.16 8.42
N TRP A 11 9.41 -7.52 7.47
CA TRP A 11 9.51 -6.08 7.31
C TRP A 11 8.65 -5.36 8.33
N SER A 12 9.21 -4.30 8.92
CA SER A 12 8.42 -3.43 9.77
C SER A 12 7.39 -2.66 8.95
N TRP A 13 6.37 -2.16 9.63
CA TRP A 13 5.26 -1.47 9.00
C TRP A 13 5.73 -0.19 8.29
N LEU A 14 6.61 0.54 8.98
CA LEU A 14 7.28 1.72 8.45
C LEU A 14 8.13 1.40 7.22
N GLN A 15 8.86 0.29 7.21
CA GLN A 15 9.64 -0.13 6.05
C GLN A 15 8.73 -0.44 4.85
N THR A 16 7.61 -1.14 5.10
CA THR A 16 6.63 -1.50 4.07
C THR A 16 5.98 -0.26 3.43
N LEU A 17 5.67 0.75 4.24
CA LEU A 17 5.20 2.03 3.71
C LEU A 17 6.29 2.76 2.93
N LYS A 18 7.51 2.82 3.48
CA LYS A 18 8.62 3.57 2.89
C LYS A 18 9.06 3.02 1.53
N VAL A 19 9.04 1.70 1.33
CA VAL A 19 9.33 1.10 0.00
C VAL A 19 8.24 1.40 -1.02
N ASN A 20 7.00 1.60 -0.59
CA ASN A 20 5.94 1.97 -1.52
C ASN A 20 6.13 3.38 -2.10
N PHE A 21 6.74 4.29 -1.33
CA PHE A 21 7.13 5.62 -1.82
C PHE A 21 8.42 5.62 -2.63
N LYS A 22 9.23 4.55 -2.55
CA LYS A 22 10.47 4.40 -3.32
C LYS A 22 10.23 3.55 -4.56
N PHE A 23 10.20 4.21 -5.72
CA PHE A 23 10.06 3.52 -7.01
C PHE A 23 11.24 2.60 -7.33
N ASP A 24 12.45 2.95 -6.90
CA ASP A 24 13.70 2.21 -7.15
C ASP A 24 13.92 0.99 -6.21
N GLY A 25 12.89 0.60 -5.46
CA GLY A 25 12.99 -0.44 -4.45
C GLY A 25 13.73 0.02 -3.20
N MET A 26 13.80 -0.85 -2.21
CA MET A 26 14.50 -0.62 -0.94
C MET A 26 15.33 -1.85 -0.60
N GLU A 27 16.58 -1.62 -0.21
CA GLU A 27 17.49 -2.67 0.26
C GLU A 27 17.06 -3.17 1.62
N CYS A 28 17.04 -4.50 1.77
CA CYS A 28 16.80 -5.13 3.06
C CYS A 28 18.03 -4.97 3.96
N GLN A 29 17.86 -4.43 5.16
CA GLN A 29 18.96 -4.23 6.12
C GLN A 29 19.66 -5.52 6.57
N ASN A 30 19.03 -6.69 6.38
CA ASN A 30 19.58 -7.98 6.82
C ASN A 30 20.38 -8.70 5.72
N CYS A 31 19.95 -8.60 4.46
CA CYS A 31 20.56 -9.35 3.35
C CYS A 31 21.10 -8.47 2.23
N CYS A 32 21.01 -7.14 2.38
CA CYS A 32 21.38 -6.09 1.41
C CYS A 32 20.76 -6.26 0.02
N GLU A 33 19.79 -7.15 -0.11
CA GLU A 33 19.11 -7.42 -1.37
C GLU A 33 18.08 -6.32 -1.62
N LYS A 34 18.05 -5.82 -2.85
CA LYS A 34 17.01 -4.90 -3.27
C LYS A 34 15.66 -5.62 -3.31
N GLN A 35 14.66 -5.03 -2.66
CA GLN A 35 13.29 -5.53 -2.68
C GLN A 35 12.40 -4.48 -3.30
N TYR A 36 11.57 -4.91 -4.23
CA TYR A 36 10.61 -4.09 -4.94
C TYR A 36 9.20 -4.49 -4.54
N VAL A 37 8.28 -3.53 -4.61
CA VAL A 37 6.86 -3.83 -4.52
C VAL A 37 6.43 -4.44 -5.85
N THR A 38 5.89 -5.66 -5.81
CA THR A 38 5.39 -6.37 -7.01
C THR A 38 4.43 -5.49 -7.83
N SER A 39 4.50 -5.59 -9.15
CA SER A 39 3.63 -4.86 -10.08
C SER A 39 2.16 -5.21 -9.85
N LYS A 40 1.86 -6.45 -9.44
CA LYS A 40 0.52 -6.88 -8.99
C LYS A 40 0.04 -6.14 -7.75
N SER A 41 0.90 -5.95 -6.75
CA SER A 41 0.57 -5.19 -5.54
C SER A 41 0.40 -3.72 -5.87
N LYS A 42 1.30 -3.12 -6.66
CA LYS A 42 1.15 -1.73 -7.14
C LYS A 42 -0.17 -1.53 -7.89
N LYS A 43 -0.54 -2.41 -8.82
CA LYS A 43 -1.84 -2.32 -9.55
C LYS A 43 -3.03 -2.45 -8.60
N LYS A 44 -2.96 -3.33 -7.59
CA LYS A 44 -4.03 -3.49 -6.59
C LYS A 44 -4.16 -2.26 -5.70
N LEU A 45 -3.04 -1.71 -5.25
CA LEU A 45 -2.97 -0.50 -4.46
C LEU A 45 -3.45 0.73 -5.22
N ASN A 46 -3.03 0.88 -6.48
CA ASN A 46 -3.49 1.96 -7.34
C ASN A 46 -5.01 1.89 -7.52
N ARG A 47 -5.57 0.69 -7.74
CA ARG A 47 -7.02 0.47 -7.80
C ARG A 47 -7.73 0.85 -6.50
N ILE A 48 -7.17 0.48 -5.35
CA ILE A 48 -7.68 0.87 -4.02
C ILE A 48 -7.56 2.38 -3.79
N SER A 49 -6.54 3.04 -4.34
CA SER A 49 -6.35 4.49 -4.21
C SER A 49 -7.43 5.32 -4.91
N TYR A 50 -8.21 4.73 -5.83
CA TYR A 50 -9.37 5.38 -6.43
C TYR A 50 -10.64 5.26 -5.57
N LEU A 51 -10.65 4.41 -4.54
CA LEU A 51 -11.79 4.22 -3.64
C LEU A 51 -12.25 5.52 -2.93
N PRO A 52 -11.36 6.42 -2.48
CA PRO A 52 -11.77 7.70 -1.89
C PRO A 52 -12.49 8.61 -2.89
N VAL A 53 -12.16 8.53 -4.18
CA VAL A 53 -12.83 9.33 -5.23
C VAL A 53 -14.28 8.89 -5.38
N ILE A 54 -14.55 7.58 -5.30
CA ILE A 54 -15.90 7.03 -5.29
C ILE A 54 -16.66 7.46 -4.02
N LEU A 55 -15.98 7.55 -2.87
CA LEU A 55 -16.57 8.08 -1.64
C LEU A 55 -16.90 9.57 -1.73
N ILE A 56 -16.17 10.34 -2.53
CA ILE A 56 -16.51 11.76 -2.79
C ILE A 56 -17.77 11.88 -3.65
N LEU A 57 -18.00 10.97 -4.61
CA LEU A 57 -19.26 10.93 -5.37
C LEU A 57 -20.49 10.69 -4.48
N LEU A 58 -20.33 10.03 -3.32
CA LEU A 58 -21.41 9.85 -2.34
C LEU A 58 -21.83 11.16 -1.65
N LEU A 59 -21.00 12.22 -1.66
CA LEU A 59 -21.42 13.56 -1.23
C LEU A 59 -22.47 14.18 -2.16
N LEU A 60 -22.60 13.70 -3.41
CA LEU A 60 -23.64 14.16 -4.33
C LEU A 60 -25.04 13.65 -3.95
N PHE A 61 -25.15 12.71 -2.98
CA PHE A 61 -26.40 12.13 -2.51
C PHE A 61 -26.92 12.76 -1.20
N ASP A 62 -26.61 14.04 -0.95
CA ASP A 62 -27.06 14.79 0.25
C ASP A 62 -26.61 14.18 1.60
N LEU A 63 -25.54 13.37 1.61
CA LEU A 63 -24.94 12.94 2.87
C LEU A 63 -24.32 14.12 3.62
N SER A 64 -24.57 14.20 4.93
CA SER A 64 -23.89 15.15 5.81
C SER A 64 -22.37 15.08 5.63
N LEU A 65 -21.74 16.25 5.44
CA LEU A 65 -20.29 16.40 5.32
C LEU A 65 -19.53 15.72 6.48
N GLN A 66 -20.09 15.81 7.69
CA GLN A 66 -19.48 15.23 8.90
C GLN A 66 -19.44 13.70 8.81
N ILE A 67 -20.53 13.09 8.33
CA ILE A 67 -20.61 11.63 8.15
C ILE A 67 -19.62 11.19 7.08
N THR A 68 -19.56 11.91 5.95
CA THR A 68 -18.65 11.55 4.86
C THR A 68 -17.19 11.65 5.27
N ILE A 69 -16.79 12.73 5.96
CA ILE A 69 -15.43 12.88 6.48
C ILE A 69 -15.09 11.75 7.46
N GLY A 70 -16.03 11.39 8.36
CA GLY A 70 -15.86 10.27 9.28
C GLY A 70 -15.62 8.94 8.56
N ILE A 71 -16.40 8.65 7.51
CA ILE A 71 -16.26 7.43 6.69
C ILE A 71 -14.90 7.43 5.97
N ILE A 72 -14.49 8.54 5.37
CA ILE A 72 -13.20 8.65 4.67
C ILE A 72 -12.04 8.36 5.62
N ILE A 73 -12.06 8.94 6.83
CA ILE A 73 -11.02 8.70 7.84
C ILE A 73 -11.03 7.24 8.27
N ALA A 74 -12.19 6.66 8.58
CA ALA A 74 -12.31 5.26 9.01
C ALA A 74 -11.79 4.28 7.93
N VAL A 75 -12.18 4.50 6.68
CA VAL A 75 -11.72 3.69 5.53
C VAL A 75 -10.22 3.86 5.33
N SER A 76 -9.69 5.09 5.44
CA SER A 76 -8.25 5.35 5.30
C SER A 76 -7.44 4.61 6.37
N ILE A 77 -7.88 4.65 7.64
CA ILE A 77 -7.23 3.92 8.74
C ILE A 77 -7.24 2.41 8.48
N LEU A 78 -8.38 1.86 8.05
CA LEU A 78 -8.50 0.45 7.69
C LEU A 78 -7.57 0.07 6.54
N LEU A 79 -7.54 0.87 5.47
CA LEU A 79 -6.67 0.63 4.32
C LEU A 79 -5.20 0.64 4.73
N ILE A 80 -4.79 1.62 5.53
CA ILE A 80 -3.43 1.78 6.05
C ILE A 80 -3.03 0.60 6.96
N GLY A 81 -3.95 0.10 7.79
CA GLY A 81 -3.73 -1.08 8.63
C GLY A 81 -3.66 -2.40 7.85
N LEU A 82 -4.48 -2.55 6.80
CA LEU A 82 -4.51 -3.73 5.93
C LEU A 82 -3.45 -3.70 4.82
N TYR A 83 -2.91 -2.53 4.51
CA TYR A 83 -1.82 -2.27 3.56
C TYR A 83 -0.66 -3.28 3.63
N PRO A 84 -0.01 -3.50 4.80
CA PRO A 84 1.09 -4.44 4.96
C PRO A 84 0.70 -5.91 4.81
N PHE A 85 -0.59 -6.24 4.75
CA PHE A 85 -1.08 -7.60 4.49
C PHE A 85 -1.41 -7.81 3.02
N LEU A 86 -1.75 -6.75 2.29
CA LEU A 86 -2.10 -6.80 0.87
C LEU A 86 -0.88 -6.77 -0.05
N ILE A 87 0.26 -6.28 0.44
CA ILE A 87 1.49 -6.09 -0.35
C ILE A 87 2.35 -7.34 -0.33
N LYS A 88 2.80 -7.73 -1.52
CA LYS A 88 3.87 -8.71 -1.73
C LYS A 88 5.13 -8.02 -2.24
N LEU A 89 6.25 -8.34 -1.61
CA LEU A 89 7.59 -7.95 -2.04
C LEU A 89 8.12 -8.97 -3.05
N THR A 90 8.93 -8.51 -3.99
CA THR A 90 9.68 -9.33 -4.95
C THR A 90 11.13 -8.86 -4.99
N SER A 91 12.07 -9.77 -5.18
CA SER A 91 13.47 -9.43 -5.48
C SER A 91 13.69 -9.03 -6.93
N GLU A 92 12.77 -9.40 -7.82
CA GLU A 92 12.83 -9.06 -9.24
C GLU A 92 12.28 -7.65 -9.46
N ASP A 93 13.02 -6.78 -10.14
CA ASP A 93 12.45 -5.53 -10.65
C ASP A 93 11.48 -5.89 -11.79
N GLU A 94 10.22 -6.12 -11.44
CA GLU A 94 9.20 -6.51 -12.41
C GLU A 94 8.96 -5.42 -13.48
N GLY A 95 9.52 -4.20 -13.32
CA GLY A 95 9.27 -3.09 -14.21
C GLY A 95 7.79 -2.69 -14.20
N VAL A 96 7.48 -1.42 -14.00
CA VAL A 96 6.11 -0.96 -14.24
C VAL A 96 5.94 -0.80 -15.75
N PHE A 97 5.70 -1.91 -16.46
CA PHE A 97 5.19 -1.92 -17.83
C PHE A 97 3.66 -1.99 -17.84
#